data_AF-A0A183H315-F1
#
_entry.id   AF-A0A183H315-F1
#
_cell.length_a   1.000
_cell.length_b   1.000
_cell.length_c   1.000
_cell.angle_alpha   90.00
_cell.angle_beta   90.00
_cell.angle_gamma   90.00
#
_symmetry.space_group_name_H-M   'P 1'
#
loop_
_entity.id
_entity.type
_entity.pdbx_description
1 polymer ?
#
loop_
_entity_poly.entity_id
_entity_poly.type
_entity_poly.pdbx_seq_one_letter_code
_entity_poly.pdbx_strand_id
1 'polypeptide(L)'
;MFTPCLGIIFQRVTDRKITGHKLFQSFIQENKACFWNTNLVEAINSTKYVGYIKPSTLFITSMNERHMQTLRDAWIRRILKPAKGYRIEILG
;
A
#
# COMPACT_ATOMS: atom_id res chain seq x y z
N MET A 1 -5.71 -11.12 -19.80
CA MET A 1 -5.91 -10.97 -18.34
C MET A 1 -5.47 -9.58 -17.96
N PHE A 2 -6.35 -8.74 -17.44
CA PHE A 2 -5.98 -7.43 -16.91
C PHE A 2 -5.37 -7.62 -15.53
N THR A 3 -4.11 -7.22 -15.33
CA THR A 3 -3.52 -7.26 -13.98
C THR A 3 -4.14 -6.13 -13.15
N PRO A 4 -4.81 -6.43 -12.03
CA PRO A 4 -5.43 -5.40 -11.19
C PRO A 4 -4.37 -4.43 -10.65
N CYS A 5 -4.62 -3.14 -10.81
CA CYS A 5 -3.83 -2.06 -10.22
C CYS A 5 -4.64 -1.38 -9.11
N LEU A 6 -3.94 -0.87 -8.10
CA LEU A 6 -4.53 -0.09 -7.01
C LEU A 6 -3.73 1.20 -6.82
N GLY A 7 -4.40 2.34 -6.88
CA GLY A 7 -3.86 3.63 -6.51
C GLY A 7 -4.07 3.89 -5.02
N ILE A 8 -3.04 4.37 -4.35
CA ILE A 8 -3.10 4.82 -2.96
C ILE A 8 -2.62 6.28 -2.92
N ILE A 9 -3.52 7.18 -2.54
CA ILE A 9 -3.20 8.60 -2.35
C ILE A 9 -2.80 8.79 -0.88
N PHE A 10 -1.58 9.23 -0.67
CA PHE A 10 -1.09 9.53 0.67
C PHE A 10 -1.08 11.04 0.94
N GLN A 11 -1.52 11.45 2.13
CA GLN A 11 -1.23 12.77 2.68
C GLN A 11 0.13 12.75 3.37
N ARG A 12 0.97 13.76 3.14
CA ARG A 12 2.21 13.95 3.90
C ARG A 12 1.89 14.57 5.26
N VAL A 13 2.39 13.96 6.33
CA VAL A 13 2.30 14.49 7.70
C VAL A 13 3.63 15.08 8.15
N THR A 14 4.73 14.77 7.45
CA THR A 14 6.07 15.27 7.76
C THR A 14 6.73 15.98 6.57
N ASP A 15 7.60 16.94 6.84
CA ASP A 15 8.30 17.73 5.80
C ASP A 15 9.33 16.95 4.98
N ARG A 16 9.57 15.69 5.33
CA ARG A 16 10.51 14.82 4.58
C ARG A 16 9.89 14.32 3.28
N LYS A 17 10.41 14.82 2.15
CA LYS A 17 10.13 14.28 0.81
C LYS A 17 10.88 12.96 0.63
N ILE A 18 10.19 11.91 0.20
CA ILE A 18 10.79 10.63 -0.16
C ILE A 18 10.40 10.24 -1.59
N THR A 19 11.20 9.39 -2.22
CA THR A 19 10.89 8.84 -3.55
C THR A 19 9.75 7.83 -3.47
N GLY A 20 9.07 7.58 -4.60
CA GLY A 20 8.00 6.57 -4.68
C GLY A 20 8.43 5.18 -4.19
N HIS A 21 9.65 4.75 -4.51
CA HIS A 21 10.21 3.49 -4.01
C HIS A 21 10.38 3.47 -2.49
N LYS A 22 10.84 4.57 -1.87
CA LYS A 22 10.95 4.65 -0.40
C LYS A 22 9.59 4.67 0.27
N LEU A 23 8.61 5.35 -0.35
CA LEU A 23 7.21 5.34 0.11
C LEU A 23 6.64 3.92 0.07
N PHE A 24 6.85 3.20 -1.03
CA PHE A 24 6.46 1.80 -1.18
C PHE A 24 7.12 0.90 -0.14
N GLN A 25 8.45 0.96 0.01
CA GLN A 25 9.17 0.14 0.99
C GLN A 25 8.67 0.39 2.42
N SER A 26 8.43 1.65 2.79
CA SER A 26 7.86 1.98 4.08
C SER A 26 6.44 1.42 4.24
N PHE A 27 5.57 1.59 3.24
CA PHE A 27 4.22 1.02 3.26
C PHE A 27 4.23 -0.51 3.46
N ILE A 28 5.10 -1.22 2.74
CA ILE A 28 5.25 -2.68 2.87
C ILE A 28 5.74 -3.05 4.29
N GLN A 29 6.74 -2.34 4.81
CA GLN A 29 7.29 -2.61 6.14
C GLN A 29 6.25 -2.42 7.26
N GLU A 30 5.49 -1.34 7.23
CA GLU A 30 4.48 -1.03 8.25
C GLU A 30 3.34 -2.07 8.27
N ASN A 31 3.00 -2.65 7.13
CA ASN A 31 1.95 -3.67 7.04
C ASN A 31 2.45 -5.11 7.27
N LYS A 32 3.73 -5.40 6.97
CA LYS A 32 4.36 -6.68 7.34
C LYS A 32 4.40 -6.91 8.85
N ALA A 33 4.46 -5.84 9.64
CA ALA A 33 4.42 -5.91 11.09
C ALA A 33 3.07 -6.38 11.66
N CYS A 34 2.03 -6.52 10.84
CA CYS A 34 0.70 -6.99 11.22
C CYS A 34 0.65 -8.53 11.35
N PHE A 35 1.46 -9.08 12.27
CA PHE A 35 1.68 -10.54 12.39
C PHE A 35 0.42 -11.35 12.74
N TRP A 36 -0.62 -10.72 13.28
CA TRP A 36 -1.89 -11.38 13.63
C TRP A 36 -2.81 -11.61 12.41
N ASN A 37 -2.51 -10.99 11.25
CA ASN A 37 -3.31 -11.14 10.03
C ASN A 37 -2.46 -11.73 8.89
N THR A 38 -2.34 -13.06 8.88
CA THR A 38 -1.54 -13.80 7.90
C THR A 38 -1.93 -13.50 6.45
N ASN A 39 -3.24 -13.40 6.16
CA ASN A 39 -3.74 -13.10 4.81
C ASN A 39 -3.26 -11.72 4.33
N LEU A 40 -3.26 -10.72 5.22
CA LEU A 40 -2.74 -9.39 4.89
C LEU A 40 -1.23 -9.42 4.68
N VAL A 41 -0.48 -10.13 5.53
CA VAL A 41 0.97 -10.26 5.38
C VAL A 41 1.33 -10.93 4.05
N GLU A 42 0.64 -12.01 3.66
CA GLU A 42 0.81 -12.66 2.35
C GLU A 42 0.48 -11.72 1.19
N ALA A 43 -0.63 -10.98 1.28
CA ALA A 43 -1.01 -10.00 0.28
C ALA A 43 0.08 -8.92 0.11
N ILE A 44 0.57 -8.37 1.22
CA ILE A 44 1.65 -7.38 1.25
C ILE A 44 2.95 -7.93 0.69
N ASN A 45 3.31 -9.18 1.02
CA ASN A 45 4.50 -9.84 0.48
C ASN A 45 4.44 -10.02 -1.04
N SER A 46 3.24 -10.27 -1.58
CA SER A 46 3.02 -10.42 -3.02
C SER A 46 2.93 -9.08 -3.79
N THR A 47 2.79 -7.97 -3.06
CA THR A 47 2.53 -6.66 -3.64
C THR A 47 3.79 -6.16 -4.37
N LYS A 48 3.60 -5.69 -5.60
CA LYS A 48 4.64 -5.13 -6.46
C LYS A 48 4.40 -3.64 -6.68
N TYR A 49 5.50 -2.90 -6.77
CA TYR A 49 5.50 -1.50 -7.15
C TYR A 49 5.20 -1.38 -8.65
N VAL A 50 4.19 -0.57 -9.01
CA VAL A 50 3.87 -0.25 -10.41
C VAL A 50 4.44 1.11 -10.77
N GLY A 51 4.28 2.09 -9.88
CA GLY A 51 4.69 3.46 -10.18
C GLY A 51 4.32 4.44 -9.08
N TYR A 52 4.64 5.70 -9.33
CA TYR A 52 4.40 6.79 -8.40
C TYR A 52 4.20 8.09 -9.17
N ILE A 53 3.18 8.84 -8.78
CA ILE A 53 2.90 10.18 -9.29
C ILE A 53 3.02 11.17 -8.13
N LYS A 54 3.77 12.25 -8.36
CA LYS A 54 3.92 13.34 -7.39
C LYS A 54 2.55 14.01 -7.14
N PRO A 55 2.24 14.45 -5.92
CA PRO A 55 3.14 14.51 -4.77
C PRO A 55 3.23 13.23 -3.93
N SER A 56 2.30 12.29 -4.05
CA SER A 56 2.20 11.18 -3.10
C SER A 56 1.21 10.06 -3.50
N THR A 57 0.98 9.87 -4.80
CA THR A 57 0.14 8.77 -5.30
C THR A 57 1.00 7.56 -5.64
N LEU A 58 0.77 6.45 -4.98
CA LEU A 58 1.48 5.19 -5.18
C LEU A 58 0.59 4.21 -5.94
N PHE A 59 1.13 3.57 -6.97
CA PHE A 59 0.45 2.51 -7.71
C PHE A 59 1.09 1.17 -7.36
N ILE A 60 0.25 0.22 -6.96
CA ILE A 60 0.67 -1.14 -6.60
C ILE A 60 -0.18 -2.19 -7.34
N THR A 61 0.37 -3.39 -7.45
CA THR A 61 -0.33 -4.54 -8.04
C THR A 61 0.04 -5.83 -7.33
N SER A 62 -0.70 -6.89 -7.59
CA SER A 62 -0.36 -8.26 -7.25
C SER A 62 -0.84 -9.17 -8.38
N MET A 63 -0.11 -10.28 -8.60
CA MET A 63 -0.50 -11.30 -9.58
C MET A 63 -1.71 -12.12 -9.13
N ASN A 64 -2.09 -12.04 -7.86
CA ASN A 64 -3.24 -12.75 -7.30
C ASN A 64 -4.35 -11.74 -6.98
N GLU A 65 -5.49 -11.85 -7.65
CA GLU A 65 -6.65 -10.97 -7.43
C GLU A 65 -7.16 -11.03 -5.99
N ARG A 66 -7.06 -12.20 -5.32
CA ARG A 66 -7.44 -12.34 -3.91
C ARG A 66 -6.59 -11.45 -3.01
N HIS A 67 -5.30 -11.30 -3.30
CA HIS A 67 -4.43 -10.40 -2.53
C HIS A 67 -4.83 -8.94 -2.72
N MET A 68 -5.22 -8.57 -3.95
CA MET A 68 -5.74 -7.22 -4.21
C MET A 68 -7.05 -6.95 -3.48
N GLN A 69 -7.92 -7.96 -3.33
CA GLN A 69 -9.12 -7.84 -2.51
C GLN A 69 -8.78 -7.73 -1.03
N THR A 70 -7.85 -8.53 -0.52
CA THR A 70 -7.39 -8.44 0.89
C THR A 70 -6.88 -7.03 1.23
N LEU A 71 -6.16 -6.36 0.33
CA LEU A 71 -5.71 -4.98 0.54
C LEU A 71 -6.88 -3.99 0.64
N ARG A 72 -7.91 -4.14 -0.21
CA ARG A 72 -9.13 -3.33 -0.16
C ARG A 72 -9.90 -3.55 1.13
N ASP A 73 -10.07 -4.81 1.53
CA ASP A 73 -10.77 -5.18 2.76
C ASP A 73 -10.04 -4.66 4.00
N ALA A 74 -8.71 -4.77 4.02
CA ALA A 74 -7.89 -4.23 5.11
C ALA A 74 -8.00 -2.70 5.21
N TRP A 75 -8.15 -2.00 4.08
CA TRP A 75 -8.41 -0.56 4.08
C TRP A 75 -9.79 -0.21 4.63
N ILE A 76 -10.84 -0.87 4.14
CA ILE A 76 -12.23 -0.67 4.61
C ILE A 76 -12.33 -0.92 6.12
N ARG A 77 -11.66 -1.97 6.61
CA ARG A 77 -11.61 -2.34 8.04
C ARG A 77 -10.64 -1.50 8.86
N ARG A 78 -9.97 -0.50 8.28
CA ARG A 78 -8.98 0.38 8.94
C ARG A 78 -7.79 -0.37 9.57
N ILE A 79 -7.45 -1.52 9.02
CA ILE A 79 -6.31 -2.35 9.43
C ILE A 79 -5.04 -1.93 8.66
N LEU A 80 -5.21 -1.56 7.38
CA LEU A 80 -4.11 -1.17 6.50
C LEU A 80 -3.40 0.08 7.02
N LYS A 81 -2.09 -0.04 7.26
CA LYS A 81 -1.26 1.03 7.81
C LYS A 81 -0.69 1.92 6.70
N PRO A 82 -0.59 3.23 6.93
CA PRO A 82 0.10 4.12 6.00
C PRO A 82 1.62 3.90 6.06
N ALA A 83 2.34 4.41 5.08
CA ALA A 83 3.79 4.58 5.20
C ALA A 83 4.15 5.57 6.34
N LYS A 84 5.35 5.42 6.91
CA LYS A 84 5.82 6.24 8.02
C LYS A 84 5.88 7.72 7.64
N GLY A 85 5.18 8.56 8.42
CA GLY A 85 5.09 10.00 8.18
C GLY A 85 4.04 10.41 7.13
N TYR A 86 3.16 9.48 6.76
CA TYR A 86 2.04 9.69 5.83
C TYR A 86 0.72 9.24 6.46
N ARG A 87 -0.40 9.65 5.86
CA ARG A 87 -1.75 9.09 6.05
C ARG A 87 -2.26 8.61 4.71
N ILE A 88 -3.06 7.53 4.69
CA ILE A 88 -3.77 7.13 3.47
C ILE A 88 -5.06 7.98 3.42
N GLU A 89 -5.24 8.75 2.35
CA GLU A 89 -6.47 9.51 2.12
C GLU A 89 -7.48 8.68 1.32
N ILE A 90 -7.01 8.10 0.21
CA ILE A 90 -7.84 7.39 -0.76
C ILE A 90 -7.11 6.12 -1.21
N LEU A 91 -7.88 5.07 -1.46
CA LEU A 91 -7.44 3.83 -2.05
C LEU A 91 -8.50 3.39 -3.09
N GLY A 92 -8.09 3.22 -4.34
CA GLY A 92 -8.98 2.99 -5.49
C GLY A 92 -8.27 2.44 -6.71
#